data_AF-A0A5B8LHA5-F1
#
_entry.id   AF-A0A5B8LHA5-F1
#
_cell.length_a   1.000
_cell.length_b   1.000
_cell.length_c   1.000
_cell.angle_alpha   90.00
_cell.angle_beta   90.00
_cell.angle_gamma   90.00
#
_symmetry.space_group_name_H-M   'P 1'
#
loop_
_entity.id
_entity.type
_entity.pdbx_description
1 polymer ?
#
loop_
_entity_poly.entity_id
_entity_poly.type
_entity_poly.pdbx_seq_one_letter_code
_entity_poly.pdbx_strand_id
1 'polypeptide(L)'
;MTDAFASYGEAAAPIFTDPRANRRKKDPSALDLKMEEKGRLLKAYKAMRRKLRIEILAEEPRLLNLMRYLRSVGPDDGDELLAAIGACDWLMTAPQNVRAFALERIRRREDKIKLMMGERPLDDPLPPELGGRTTVFFEAQKLLRKGGVL
;
A
#
# COMPACT_ATOMS: atom_id res chain seq x y z
N MET A 1 -2.73 -38.02 -63.05
CA MET A 1 -3.13 -37.67 -61.67
C MET A 1 -2.80 -36.21 -61.48
N THR A 2 -3.82 -35.37 -61.38
CA THR A 2 -3.69 -33.91 -61.21
C THR A 2 -3.59 -33.58 -59.73
N ASP A 3 -2.50 -32.92 -59.35
CA ASP A 3 -2.24 -32.49 -57.97
C ASP A 3 -3.29 -31.46 -57.55
N ALA A 4 -4.16 -31.85 -56.62
CA ALA A 4 -5.30 -31.05 -56.16
C ALA A 4 -4.87 -29.83 -55.31
N PHE A 5 -3.58 -29.70 -54.99
CA PHE A 5 -3.07 -28.69 -54.06
C PHE A 5 -2.25 -27.57 -54.71
N ALA A 6 -2.03 -27.62 -56.02
CA ALA A 6 -1.27 -26.58 -56.75
C ALA A 6 -1.91 -25.18 -56.66
N SER A 7 -3.24 -25.09 -56.53
CA SER A 7 -3.99 -23.83 -56.43
C SER A 7 -3.82 -23.08 -55.10
N TYR A 8 -3.24 -23.72 -54.08
CA TYR A 8 -3.02 -23.10 -52.77
C TYR A 8 -1.67 -22.37 -52.65
N GLY A 9 -0.76 -22.54 -53.62
CA GLY A 9 0.56 -21.92 -53.61
C GLY A 9 0.62 -20.47 -54.14
N GLU A 10 -0.40 -20.03 -54.89
CA GLU A 10 -0.40 -18.73 -55.58
C GLU A 10 -1.25 -17.65 -54.89
N ALA A 11 -1.87 -17.96 -53.75
CA ALA A 11 -2.59 -16.94 -52.97
C ALA A 11 -1.57 -16.05 -52.24
N ALA A 12 -1.39 -14.84 -52.78
CA ALA A 12 -0.55 -13.75 -52.29
C ALA A 12 -0.29 -13.81 -50.78
N ALA A 13 1.00 -13.80 -50.41
CA ALA A 13 1.45 -13.72 -49.02
C ALA A 13 0.59 -12.68 -48.26
N PRO A 14 -0.02 -13.02 -47.12
CA PRO A 14 -0.79 -12.06 -46.36
C PRO A 14 0.13 -10.91 -45.99
N ILE A 15 -0.18 -9.72 -46.48
CA ILE A 15 0.50 -8.49 -46.06
C ILE A 15 0.23 -8.39 -44.56
N PHE A 16 1.18 -8.84 -43.74
CA PHE A 16 1.13 -8.63 -42.31
C PHE A 16 1.26 -7.12 -42.07
N THR A 17 0.11 -6.46 -42.00
CA THR A 17 0.01 -5.10 -41.51
C THR A 17 -0.03 -5.21 -39.99
N ASP A 18 1.01 -4.69 -39.32
CA ASP A 18 1.06 -4.67 -37.87
C ASP A 18 -0.25 -4.05 -37.34
N PRO A 19 -1.06 -4.76 -36.52
CA PRO A 19 -2.33 -4.24 -36.01
C PRO A 19 -2.18 -2.94 -35.19
N ARG A 20 -0.94 -2.53 -34.88
CA ARG A 20 -0.61 -1.27 -34.21
C ARG A 20 -0.55 -0.05 -35.12
N ALA A 21 -0.50 -0.22 -36.45
CA ALA A 21 -0.26 0.88 -37.38
C ALA A 21 -1.40 1.92 -37.45
N ASN A 22 -2.64 1.55 -37.10
CA ASN A 22 -3.83 2.39 -37.28
C ASN A 22 -4.57 2.74 -35.97
N ARG A 23 -3.85 2.96 -34.86
CA ARG A 23 -4.42 3.79 -33.79
C ARG A 23 -4.39 5.25 -34.24
N ARG A 24 -5.42 5.68 -34.98
CA ARG A 24 -5.73 7.11 -35.11
C ARG A 24 -5.70 7.69 -33.69
N LYS A 25 -4.85 8.68 -33.45
CA LYS A 25 -4.81 9.41 -32.18
C LYS A 25 -6.18 10.06 -32.01
N LYS A 26 -7.08 9.38 -31.30
CA LYS A 26 -8.35 9.94 -30.89
C LYS A 26 -8.01 11.06 -29.91
N ASP A 27 -8.53 12.26 -30.14
CA ASP A 27 -8.36 13.35 -29.19
C ASP A 27 -8.85 12.89 -27.82
N PRO A 28 -8.05 13.13 -26.76
CA PRO A 28 -8.35 12.62 -25.43
C PRO A 28 -9.70 13.17 -24.97
N SER A 29 -10.58 12.30 -24.50
CA SER A 29 -11.84 12.73 -23.91
C SER A 29 -11.59 13.51 -22.61
N ALA A 30 -12.57 14.29 -22.15
CA ALA A 30 -12.48 14.97 -20.86
C ALA A 30 -12.23 13.99 -19.69
N LEU A 31 -12.70 12.74 -19.81
CA LEU A 31 -12.42 11.70 -18.83
C LEU A 31 -10.96 11.22 -18.91
N ASP A 32 -10.42 11.06 -20.12
CA ASP A 32 -9.01 10.67 -20.32
C ASP A 32 -8.06 11.72 -19.75
N LEU A 33 -8.33 13.00 -19.99
CA LEU A 33 -7.56 14.12 -19.41
C LEU A 33 -7.60 14.11 -17.86
N LYS A 34 -8.77 13.84 -17.27
CA LYS A 34 -8.90 13.71 -15.81
C LYS A 34 -8.12 12.50 -15.26
N MET A 35 -8.13 11.39 -15.98
CA MET A 35 -7.41 10.18 -15.58
C MET A 35 -5.90 10.35 -15.71
N GLU A 36 -5.44 11.05 -16.75
CA GLU A 36 -4.04 11.42 -16.93
C GLU A 36 -3.57 12.34 -15.79
N GLU A 37 -4.34 13.38 -15.47
CA GLU A 37 -4.04 14.30 -14.38
C GLU A 37 -4.03 13.59 -13.02
N LYS A 38 -5.02 12.72 -12.77
CA LYS A 38 -5.02 11.85 -11.59
C LYS A 38 -3.76 10.98 -11.54
N GLY A 39 -3.35 10.41 -12.67
CA GLY A 39 -2.11 9.64 -12.80
C GLY A 39 -0.87 10.47 -12.45
N ARG A 40 -0.79 11.70 -12.95
CA ARG A 40 0.29 12.66 -12.67
C ARG A 40 0.37 12.99 -11.18
N LEU A 41 -0.77 13.34 -10.56
CA LEU A 41 -0.86 13.66 -9.13
C LEU A 41 -0.50 12.45 -8.26
N LEU A 42 -0.99 11.25 -8.61
CA LEU A 42 -0.63 10.03 -7.90
C LEU A 42 0.88 9.74 -7.99
N LYS A 43 1.50 9.98 -9.15
CA LYS A 43 2.95 9.81 -9.32
C LYS A 43 3.73 10.80 -8.45
N ALA A 44 3.33 12.08 -8.45
CA ALA A 44 3.94 13.11 -7.61
C ALA A 44 3.79 12.78 -6.12
N TYR A 45 2.59 12.38 -5.69
CA TYR A 45 2.32 11.96 -4.31
C TYR A 45 3.17 10.76 -3.90
N LYS A 46 3.28 9.72 -4.74
CA LYS A 46 4.14 8.56 -4.47
C LYS A 46 5.61 8.95 -4.32
N ALA A 47 6.10 9.87 -5.15
CA ALA A 47 7.47 10.38 -5.06
C ALA A 47 7.69 11.16 -3.75
N MET A 48 6.79 12.07 -3.40
CA MET A 48 6.81 12.81 -2.14
C MET A 48 6.82 11.86 -0.93
N ARG A 49 5.92 10.88 -0.90
CA ARG A 49 5.81 9.88 0.18
C ARG A 49 7.07 9.02 0.28
N ARG A 50 7.71 8.68 -0.84
CA ARG A 50 9.00 7.96 -0.85
C ARG A 50 10.09 8.81 -0.24
N LYS A 51 10.17 10.09 -0.60
CA LYS A 51 11.17 11.04 -0.06
C LYS A 51 11.00 11.19 1.45
N LEU A 52 9.78 11.48 1.92
CA LEU A 52 9.46 11.60 3.34
C LEU A 52 9.84 10.34 4.12
N ARG A 53 9.57 9.15 3.55
CA ARG A 53 9.97 7.88 4.17
C ARG A 53 11.50 7.79 4.31
N ILE A 54 12.27 8.19 3.30
CA ILE A 54 13.72 8.14 3.35
C ILE A 54 14.24 9.10 4.42
N GLU A 55 13.70 10.32 4.47
CA GLU A 55 14.05 11.34 5.47
C GLU A 55 13.79 10.83 6.90
N ILE A 56 12.59 10.30 7.18
CA ILE A 56 12.25 9.76 8.51
C ILE A 56 13.12 8.56 8.89
N LEU A 57 13.44 7.66 7.94
CA LEU A 57 14.29 6.49 8.22
C LEU A 57 15.76 6.88 8.41
N ALA A 58 16.20 7.99 7.81
CA ALA A 58 17.53 8.54 8.05
C ALA A 58 17.61 9.20 9.44
N GLU A 59 16.53 9.88 9.86
CA GLU A 59 16.40 10.47 11.19
C GLU A 59 16.37 9.39 12.30
N GLU A 60 15.60 8.31 12.10
CA GLU A 60 15.49 7.24 13.08
C GLU A 60 15.64 5.83 12.45
N PRO A 61 16.87 5.30 12.37
CA PRO A 61 17.15 3.99 11.78
C PRO A 61 16.50 2.82 12.52
N ARG A 62 16.21 2.94 13.82
CA ARG A 62 15.59 1.86 14.62
C ARG A 62 14.19 1.51 14.13
N LEU A 63 13.52 2.41 13.40
CA LEU A 63 12.27 2.11 12.69
C LEU A 63 12.41 0.94 11.71
N LEU A 64 13.59 0.68 11.16
CA LEU A 64 13.81 -0.50 10.31
C LEU A 64 13.64 -1.81 11.09
N ASN A 65 14.09 -1.83 12.35
CA ASN A 65 13.93 -2.98 13.23
C ASN A 65 12.47 -3.17 13.65
N LEU A 66 11.76 -2.08 13.98
CA LEU A 66 10.31 -2.11 14.20
C LEU A 66 9.58 -2.67 12.97
N MET A 67 9.92 -2.20 11.77
CA MET A 67 9.34 -2.69 10.52
C MET A 67 9.67 -4.16 10.23
N ARG A 68 10.78 -4.70 10.77
CA ARG A 68 11.12 -6.13 10.70
C ARG A 68 10.27 -6.92 11.68
N TYR A 69 10.18 -6.46 12.93
CA TYR A 69 9.35 -7.06 13.97
C TYR A 69 7.88 -7.11 13.56
N LEU A 70 7.31 -6.04 13.02
CA LEU A 70 5.92 -6.03 12.55
C LEU A 70 5.62 -7.10 11.47
N ARG A 71 6.63 -7.65 10.78
CA ARG A 71 6.40 -8.74 9.82
C ARG A 71 6.23 -10.10 10.48
N SER A 72 6.74 -10.30 11.70
CA SER A 72 6.55 -11.55 12.45
C SER A 72 5.22 -11.58 13.19
N VAL A 73 4.68 -10.42 13.59
CA VAL A 73 3.40 -10.30 14.33
C VAL A 73 2.24 -10.93 13.55
N GLY A 74 1.67 -12.00 14.06
CA GLY A 74 0.48 -12.69 13.56
C GLY A 74 -0.84 -12.17 14.16
N PRO A 75 -1.96 -12.85 13.89
CA PRO A 75 -3.29 -12.47 14.39
C PRO A 75 -3.40 -12.47 15.93
N ASP A 76 -2.72 -13.42 16.59
CA ASP A 76 -2.82 -13.63 18.04
C ASP A 76 -1.80 -12.83 18.85
N ASP A 77 -0.86 -12.14 18.18
CA ASP A 77 0.28 -11.46 18.81
C ASP A 77 -0.04 -9.99 19.19
N GLY A 78 -1.32 -9.61 19.24
CA GLY A 78 -1.74 -8.23 19.47
C GLY A 78 -1.26 -7.66 20.81
N ASP A 79 -1.41 -8.43 21.89
CA ASP A 79 -0.99 -8.03 23.23
C ASP A 79 0.54 -7.98 23.36
N GLU A 80 1.24 -8.93 22.73
CA GLU A 80 2.71 -8.94 22.69
C GLU A 80 3.24 -7.69 21.97
N LEU A 81 2.63 -7.32 20.84
CA LEU A 81 2.98 -6.11 20.11
C LEU A 81 2.78 -4.85 20.99
N LEU A 82 1.68 -4.76 21.73
CA LEU A 82 1.42 -3.63 22.62
C LEU A 82 2.42 -3.57 23.78
N ALA A 83 2.75 -4.71 24.38
CA ALA A 83 3.78 -4.80 25.42
C ALA A 83 5.15 -4.37 24.89
N ALA A 84 5.54 -4.84 23.69
CA ALA A 84 6.79 -4.47 23.05
C ALA A 84 6.88 -2.97 22.73
N ILE A 85 5.79 -2.37 22.26
CA ILE A 85 5.71 -0.91 22.04
C ILE A 85 5.82 -0.16 23.36
N GLY A 86 5.08 -0.58 24.38
CA GLY A 86 5.08 0.05 25.70
C GLY A 86 6.44 0.00 26.41
N ALA A 87 7.23 -1.04 26.16
CA ALA A 87 8.59 -1.19 26.68
C ALA A 87 9.65 -0.42 25.86
N CYS A 88 9.30 0.17 24.73
CA CYS A 88 10.24 0.89 23.86
C CYS A 88 10.31 2.39 24.21
N ASP A 89 11.08 2.74 25.24
CA ASP A 89 11.26 4.15 25.67
C ASP A 89 11.65 5.11 24.55
N TRP A 90 12.52 4.68 23.64
CA TRP A 90 12.97 5.51 22.52
C TRP A 90 11.83 5.89 21.58
N LEU A 91 10.87 4.98 21.35
CA LEU A 91 9.75 5.23 20.45
C LEU A 91 8.72 6.12 21.12
N MET A 92 8.55 5.98 22.43
CA MET A 92 7.66 6.82 23.24
C MET A 92 8.15 8.27 23.29
N THR A 93 9.47 8.47 23.37
CA THR A 93 10.10 9.80 23.43
C THR A 93 10.50 10.37 22.07
N ALA A 94 10.31 9.61 20.98
CA ALA A 94 10.67 10.04 19.64
C ALA A 94 9.88 11.27 19.16
N PRO A 95 10.44 12.03 18.19
CA PRO A 95 9.73 13.10 17.50
C PRO A 95 8.37 12.67 16.91
N GLN A 96 7.43 13.62 16.81
CA GLN A 96 6.05 13.34 16.39
C GLN A 96 5.95 12.65 15.02
N ASN A 97 6.77 13.07 14.05
CA ASN A 97 6.85 12.47 12.72
C ASN A 97 7.29 11.00 12.76
N VAL A 98 8.26 10.65 13.61
CA VAL A 98 8.73 9.28 13.82
C VAL A 98 7.63 8.42 14.43
N ARG A 99 6.96 8.92 15.48
CA ARG A 99 5.82 8.22 16.13
C ARG A 99 4.64 8.04 15.18
N ALA A 100 4.29 9.07 14.42
CA ALA A 100 3.23 9.00 13.40
C ALA A 100 3.57 7.99 12.30
N PHE A 101 4.83 7.93 11.86
CA PHE A 101 5.28 6.94 10.90
C PHE A 101 5.19 5.51 11.46
N ALA A 102 5.60 5.29 12.72
CA ALA A 102 5.47 4.00 13.39
C ALA A 102 4.00 3.55 13.47
N LEU A 103 3.09 4.45 13.88
CA LEU A 103 1.64 4.19 13.89
C LEU A 103 1.11 3.81 12.51
N GLU A 104 1.55 4.50 11.46
CA GLU A 104 1.15 4.16 10.09
C GLU A 104 1.60 2.74 9.69
N ARG A 105 2.76 2.30 10.18
CA ARG A 105 3.27 0.93 9.93
C ARG A 105 2.48 -0.12 10.71
N ILE A 106 2.13 0.16 11.96
CA ILE A 106 1.30 -0.72 12.79
C ILE A 106 -0.07 -0.90 12.13
N ARG A 107 -0.74 0.21 11.75
CA ARG A 107 -2.03 0.16 11.06
C ARG A 107 -1.99 -0.70 9.79
N ARG A 108 -0.99 -0.49 8.94
CA ARG A 108 -0.82 -1.27 7.71
C ARG A 108 -0.60 -2.77 7.98
N ARG A 109 0.03 -3.13 9.10
CA ARG A 109 0.18 -4.54 9.49
C ARG A 109 -1.15 -5.12 9.93
N GLU A 110 -1.89 -4.38 10.76
CA GLU A 110 -3.25 -4.77 11.18
C GLU A 110 -4.18 -4.96 9.97
N ASP A 111 -4.22 -4.00 9.03
CA ASP A 111 -4.99 -4.11 7.79
C ASP A 111 -4.63 -5.40 7.02
N LYS A 112 -3.33 -5.75 6.99
CA LYS A 112 -2.87 -6.97 6.32
C LYS A 112 -3.30 -8.22 7.08
N ILE A 113 -3.29 -8.21 8.41
CA ILE A 113 -3.75 -9.32 9.24
C ILE A 113 -5.25 -9.53 9.03
N LYS A 114 -6.06 -8.47 9.08
CA LYS A 114 -7.50 -8.51 8.78
C LYS A 114 -7.79 -9.15 7.42
N LEU A 115 -7.08 -8.72 6.38
CA LEU A 115 -7.19 -9.32 5.04
C LEU A 115 -6.82 -10.81 5.01
N MET A 116 -5.82 -11.24 5.79
CA MET A 116 -5.47 -12.67 5.90
C MET A 116 -6.55 -13.47 6.63
N MET A 117 -7.24 -12.86 7.58
CA MET A 117 -8.36 -13.45 8.32
C MET A 117 -9.68 -13.43 7.53
N GLY A 118 -9.69 -12.85 6.33
CA GLY A 118 -10.89 -12.74 5.49
C GLY A 118 -11.80 -11.56 5.85
N GLU A 119 -11.38 -10.69 6.76
CA GLU A 119 -12.10 -9.48 7.14
C GLU A 119 -11.93 -8.40 6.08
N ARG A 120 -13.01 -7.69 5.75
CA ARG A 120 -12.97 -6.54 4.84
C ARG A 120 -12.65 -5.27 5.63
N PRO A 121 -12.12 -4.22 4.99
CA PRO A 121 -11.87 -2.93 5.64
C PRO A 121 -13.11 -2.25 6.25
N LEU A 122 -14.31 -2.69 5.90
CA LEU A 122 -15.58 -2.23 6.46
C LEU A 122 -16.06 -3.06 7.66
N ASP A 123 -15.41 -4.19 7.95
CA ASP A 123 -15.72 -5.07 9.07
C ASP A 123 -14.93 -4.68 10.33
N ASP A 124 -14.30 -3.50 10.32
CA ASP A 124 -13.52 -2.99 11.45
C ASP A 124 -14.45 -2.76 12.65
N PRO A 125 -14.16 -3.31 13.85
CA PRO A 125 -14.98 -3.03 15.02
C PRO A 125 -15.07 -1.52 15.26
N LEU A 126 -16.27 -1.07 15.62
CA LEU A 126 -16.53 0.31 15.98
C LEU A 126 -15.50 0.78 17.03
N PRO A 127 -15.16 2.08 17.05
CA PRO A 127 -14.32 2.64 18.10
C PRO A 127 -14.80 2.21 19.49
N PRO A 128 -13.89 2.06 20.48
CA PRO A 128 -14.25 1.59 21.82
C PRO A 128 -15.34 2.45 22.48
N GLU A 129 -15.34 3.76 22.19
CA GLU A 129 -16.32 4.74 22.66
C GLU A 129 -17.75 4.45 22.17
N LEU A 130 -17.89 3.64 21.12
CA LEU A 130 -19.15 3.21 20.51
C LEU A 130 -19.46 1.73 20.77
N GLY A 131 -18.77 1.09 21.73
CA GLY A 131 -19.05 -0.28 22.17
C GLY A 131 -18.39 -1.39 21.36
N GLY A 132 -17.42 -1.08 20.49
CA GLY A 132 -16.63 -2.09 19.78
C GLY A 132 -15.40 -2.57 20.57
N ARG A 133 -14.84 -3.73 20.18
CA ARG A 133 -13.57 -4.23 20.71
C ARG A 133 -12.44 -3.27 20.30
N THR A 134 -11.58 -2.88 21.25
CA THR A 134 -10.47 -1.98 20.91
C THR A 134 -9.45 -2.69 20.01
N THR A 135 -9.12 -2.07 18.88
CA THR A 135 -8.09 -2.62 18.01
C THR A 135 -6.68 -2.32 18.53
N VAL A 136 -5.72 -3.15 18.11
CA VAL A 136 -4.30 -2.99 18.44
C VAL A 136 -3.80 -1.61 18.02
N PHE A 137 -4.25 -1.08 16.88
CA PHE A 137 -3.92 0.28 16.46
C PHE A 137 -4.38 1.35 17.46
N PHE A 138 -5.61 1.29 17.98
CA PHE A 138 -6.10 2.29 18.93
C PHE A 138 -5.34 2.25 20.25
N GLU A 139 -5.01 1.06 20.75
CA GLU A 139 -4.17 0.95 21.97
C GLU A 139 -2.74 1.44 21.71
N ALA A 140 -2.13 1.09 20.58
CA ALA A 140 -0.82 1.62 20.19
C ALA A 140 -0.83 3.15 20.04
N GLN A 141 -1.92 3.71 19.50
CA GLN A 141 -2.11 5.16 19.40
C GLN A 141 -2.20 5.81 20.77
N LYS A 142 -2.95 5.23 21.72
CA LYS A 142 -3.00 5.73 23.11
C LYS A 142 -1.62 5.70 23.77
N LEU A 143 -0.87 4.61 23.60
CA LEU A 143 0.50 4.51 24.11
C LEU A 143 1.39 5.62 23.53
N LEU A 144 1.45 5.74 22.21
CA LEU A 144 2.32 6.71 21.56
C LEU A 144 1.87 8.17 21.77
N ARG A 145 0.60 8.42 22.12
CA ARG A 145 0.08 9.72 22.57
C ARG A 145 0.47 10.08 24.00
N LYS A 146 0.65 9.10 24.90
CA LYS A 146 1.13 9.40 26.27
C LYS A 146 2.54 10.01 26.27
N GLY A 147 3.33 9.77 25.22
CA GLY A 147 4.64 10.41 25.02
C GLY A 147 4.60 11.87 24.49
N GLY A 148 3.42 12.44 24.23
CA GLY A 148 3.25 13.82 23.75
C GLY A 148 2.16 13.97 22.67
N VAL A 149 1.87 15.20 22.26
CA VAL A 149 0.79 15.49 21.28
C VAL A 149 1.10 14.85 19.92
N LEU A 150 0.16 14.05 19.40
CA LEU A 150 0.16 13.42 18.06
C LEU A 150 -0.98 13.95 17.21
#